data_AF-A0A2N2XT99-F1
#
_entry.id   AF-A0A2N2XT99-F1
#
_cell.length_a   1.000
_cell.length_b   1.000
_cell.length_c   1.000
_cell.angle_alpha   90.00
_cell.angle_beta   90.00
_cell.angle_gamma   90.00
#
_symmetry.space_group_name_H-M   'P 1'
#
loop_
_entity.id
_entity.type
_entity.pdbx_description
1 polymer ?
#
loop_
_entity_poly.entity_id
_entity_poly.type
_entity_poly.pdbx_seq_one_letter_code
_entity_poly.pdbx_strand_id
1 'polypeptide(L)'
;MKNRSTITFFMLLWLVIPAHGNAQISSSVVEGVAPLLVHFEAECTQNEFHTSNFIWDFDDPNSGFWGTNQHSKNSAQGAITAHLFENPGIYTVQLQKILENGTTSTFNATITVTNPNTVFARNLTVCVNPAGDNSFIGAPAGALQISTNDLSTITQYATSGRRILFKRGASWATAGLNNWPENGGTVIIGAYGTGTNPDQFGIFENNPQITVTGGTFLPLDYKQDWRIMDLQFNDPTGTFGTFGGAQSFKKWLFLRLKTNGFTVPIGWSTWNDPLGDTHADHMGIVSCVFENAAVNVGYVGSERLMILGSVFKDAQESHVLRIWQSYKGVISHNQMSGSSLSTNTGRHAMKFHGPTEAQIASTEWSHLNKRTQFSIISNNLFGSSGPWPIMIAPQDDWTDERISNIIFEKNQYFSDFGSQSALSLQPSVILTCIGTDITVRNNIM
;
A
#
# COMPACT_ATOMS: atom_id res chain seq x y z
N MET A 1 87.41 12.12 0.77
CA MET A 1 86.20 12.84 0.30
C MET A 1 85.68 12.22 -0.98
N LYS A 2 84.59 11.45 -0.91
CA LYS A 2 83.44 11.48 -1.83
C LYS A 2 82.45 10.41 -1.36
N ASN A 3 81.32 10.91 -0.86
CA ASN A 3 80.25 10.18 -0.19
C ASN A 3 79.64 9.12 -1.11
N ARG A 4 79.40 7.93 -0.55
CA ARG A 4 78.42 6.98 -1.05
C ARG A 4 77.05 7.41 -0.54
N SER A 5 76.16 7.80 -1.45
CA SER A 5 74.77 8.11 -1.14
C SER A 5 73.95 6.83 -1.20
N THR A 6 73.51 6.34 -0.06
CA THR A 6 72.53 5.25 0.06
C THR A 6 71.15 5.84 -0.19
N ILE A 7 70.46 5.40 -1.25
CA ILE A 7 69.06 5.76 -1.52
C ILE A 7 68.18 4.72 -0.81
N THR A 8 67.54 5.14 0.29
CA THR A 8 66.53 4.35 0.99
C THR A 8 65.20 4.50 0.25
N PHE A 9 64.70 3.42 -0.34
CA PHE A 9 63.34 3.36 -0.90
C PHE A 9 62.33 3.22 0.26
N PHE A 10 61.55 4.25 0.53
CA PHE A 10 60.32 4.11 1.31
C PHE A 10 59.24 3.56 0.38
N MET A 11 58.98 2.26 0.47
CA MET A 11 57.80 1.66 -0.16
C MET A 11 56.59 2.03 0.70
N LEU A 12 55.90 3.10 0.31
CA LEU A 12 54.61 3.46 0.91
C LEU A 12 53.60 2.40 0.44
N LEU A 13 53.35 1.40 1.29
CA LEU A 13 52.30 0.41 1.09
C LEU A 13 50.97 1.16 1.21
N TRP A 14 50.40 1.58 0.09
CA TRP A 14 48.98 1.94 0.07
C TRP A 14 48.22 0.65 0.32
N LEU A 15 47.77 0.45 1.56
CA LEU A 15 46.66 -0.42 1.83
C LEU A 15 45.47 0.19 1.08
N VAL A 16 45.20 -0.29 -0.13
CA VAL A 16 43.91 -0.05 -0.77
C VAL A 16 42.92 -0.79 0.10
N ILE A 17 42.33 -0.08 1.05
CA ILE A 17 41.08 -0.51 1.68
C ILE A 17 40.11 -0.64 0.49
N PRO A 18 39.56 -1.83 0.21
CA PRO A 18 38.57 -1.96 -0.84
C PRO A 18 37.45 -0.97 -0.55
N ALA A 19 37.07 -0.15 -1.54
CA ALA A 19 35.95 0.76 -1.42
C ALA A 19 34.74 -0.02 -0.90
N HIS A 20 34.31 0.29 0.32
CA HIS A 20 33.15 -0.35 0.92
C HIS A 20 31.92 0.07 0.11
N GLY A 21 31.33 -0.91 -0.59
CA GLY A 21 29.94 -0.97 -1.04
C GLY A 21 29.42 0.20 -1.86
N ASN A 22 29.44 0.06 -3.18
CA ASN A 22 28.43 0.70 -4.02
C ASN A 22 27.08 0.07 -3.62
N ALA A 23 26.33 0.65 -2.68
CA ALA A 23 24.93 0.31 -2.54
C ALA A 23 24.12 1.34 -3.34
N GLN A 24 23.45 0.93 -4.40
CA GLN A 24 22.57 1.81 -5.16
C GLN A 24 21.19 1.91 -4.48
N ILE A 25 20.53 3.06 -4.63
CA ILE A 25 19.09 3.16 -4.42
C ILE A 25 18.42 2.73 -5.71
N SER A 26 17.52 1.75 -5.64
CA SER A 26 16.59 1.43 -6.71
C SER A 26 15.21 1.98 -6.36
N SER A 27 14.54 2.64 -7.30
CA SER A 27 13.17 3.12 -7.14
C SER A 27 12.26 2.50 -8.21
N SER A 28 10.98 2.28 -7.89
CA SER A 28 10.02 1.70 -8.84
C SER A 28 9.78 2.60 -10.06
N VAL A 29 9.92 3.90 -9.87
CA VAL A 29 9.86 4.97 -10.88
C VAL A 29 10.78 6.11 -10.44
N VAL A 30 11.20 6.95 -11.39
CA VAL A 30 11.98 8.18 -11.14
C VAL A 30 11.20 9.45 -11.47
N GLU A 31 10.07 9.29 -12.17
CA GLU A 31 9.17 10.39 -12.51
C GLU A 31 7.72 9.91 -12.59
N GLY A 32 6.77 10.83 -12.40
CA GLY A 32 5.35 10.55 -12.55
C GLY A 32 4.45 11.74 -12.18
N VAL A 33 3.14 11.56 -12.25
CA VAL A 33 2.16 12.59 -11.87
C VAL A 33 1.71 12.41 -10.41
N ALA A 34 1.53 13.52 -9.69
CA ALA A 34 1.03 13.47 -8.32
C ALA A 34 -0.46 13.01 -8.28
N PRO A 35 -0.86 12.21 -7.27
CA PRO A 35 -0.01 11.60 -6.26
C PRO A 35 0.82 10.44 -6.84
N LEU A 36 2.11 10.39 -6.49
CA LEU A 36 3.07 9.39 -6.99
C LEU A 36 3.57 8.50 -5.85
N LEU A 37 3.11 7.25 -5.82
CA LEU A 37 3.65 6.23 -4.91
C LEU A 37 4.92 5.65 -5.50
N VAL A 38 6.00 5.64 -4.71
CA VAL A 38 7.30 5.09 -5.11
C VAL A 38 7.74 4.07 -4.09
N HIS A 39 8.11 2.89 -4.57
CA HIS A 39 8.77 1.86 -3.79
C HIS A 39 10.28 2.01 -3.94
N PHE A 40 11.01 1.91 -2.84
CA PHE A 40 12.46 2.08 -2.79
C PHE A 40 13.12 0.84 -2.21
N GLU A 41 14.29 0.53 -2.74
CA GLU A 41 15.13 -0.56 -2.30
C GLU A 41 16.57 -0.08 -2.14
N ALA A 42 17.17 -0.44 -1.02
CA ALA A 42 18.59 -0.36 -0.81
C ALA A 42 19.26 -1.64 -1.34
N GLU A 43 20.31 -1.48 -2.14
CA GLU A 43 21.15 -2.62 -2.49
C GLU A 43 21.83 -3.19 -1.22
N CYS A 44 21.49 -4.44 -0.92
CA CYS A 44 22.02 -5.14 0.24
C CYS A 44 22.05 -6.65 0.02
N THR A 45 22.94 -7.32 0.75
CA THR A 45 22.94 -8.78 0.84
C THR A 45 21.77 -9.26 1.70
N GLN A 46 21.43 -10.54 1.60
CA GLN A 46 20.41 -11.15 2.48
C GLN A 46 20.76 -10.95 3.96
N ASN A 47 22.03 -11.10 4.36
CA ASN A 47 22.42 -10.86 5.75
C ASN A 47 22.22 -9.39 6.15
N GLU A 48 22.60 -8.45 5.28
CA GLU A 48 22.42 -7.02 5.53
C GLU A 48 20.96 -6.61 5.64
N PHE A 49 20.04 -7.25 4.89
CA PHE A 49 18.60 -7.03 5.02
C PHE A 49 18.14 -7.22 6.48
N HIS A 50 18.68 -8.22 7.18
CA HIS A 50 18.33 -8.52 8.56
C HIS A 50 19.11 -7.71 9.60
N THR A 51 20.35 -7.33 9.29
CA THR A 51 21.33 -6.85 10.29
C THR A 51 21.66 -5.37 10.20
N SER A 52 21.67 -4.80 8.99
CA SER A 52 22.04 -3.40 8.78
C SER A 52 20.88 -2.46 9.08
N ASN A 53 21.22 -1.23 9.44
CA ASN A 53 20.23 -0.16 9.60
C ASN A 53 20.21 0.71 8.33
N PHE A 54 19.01 0.97 7.83
CA PHE A 54 18.77 1.78 6.65
C PHE A 54 17.80 2.88 7.05
N ILE A 55 18.19 4.12 6.87
CA ILE A 55 17.42 5.31 7.25
C ILE A 55 17.18 6.12 5.99
N TRP A 56 15.91 6.42 5.72
CA TRP A 56 15.48 7.16 4.54
C TRP A 56 14.99 8.56 4.93
N ASP A 57 15.37 9.56 4.13
CA ASP A 57 14.77 10.89 4.09
C ASP A 57 14.25 11.13 2.67
N PHE A 58 12.97 11.48 2.54
CA PHE A 58 12.34 11.62 1.22
C PHE A 58 12.40 13.05 0.66
N ASP A 59 12.98 14.01 1.39
CA ASP A 59 13.05 15.43 1.00
C ASP A 59 11.64 16.07 0.78
N ASP A 60 10.64 15.51 1.46
CA ASP A 60 9.22 15.89 1.41
C ASP A 60 8.70 16.31 2.81
N PRO A 61 9.20 17.42 3.37
CA PRO A 61 8.85 17.85 4.74
C PRO A 61 7.36 18.20 4.91
N ASN A 62 6.64 18.43 3.80
CA ASN A 62 5.21 18.75 3.79
C ASN A 62 4.30 17.50 3.75
N SER A 63 4.88 16.29 3.70
CA SER A 63 4.14 15.02 3.74
C SER A 63 3.40 14.78 5.07
N GLY A 64 3.78 15.50 6.13
CA GLY A 64 3.11 15.49 7.42
C GLY A 64 3.40 14.22 8.23
N PHE A 65 2.40 13.76 8.98
CA PHE A 65 2.52 12.66 9.93
C PHE A 65 1.50 11.55 9.64
N TRP A 66 1.83 10.31 9.97
CA TRP A 66 0.90 9.19 9.90
C TRP A 66 -0.22 9.36 10.93
N GLY A 67 -1.48 9.36 10.49
CA GLY A 67 -2.64 9.51 11.39
C GLY A 67 -2.75 8.45 12.49
N THR A 68 -2.12 7.29 12.29
CA THR A 68 -2.18 6.13 13.19
C THR A 68 -1.22 6.21 14.38
N ASN A 69 -0.04 6.84 14.22
CA ASN A 69 1.01 6.84 15.24
C ASN A 69 1.85 8.13 15.29
N GLN A 70 1.50 9.14 14.51
CA GLN A 70 2.14 10.46 14.48
C GLN A 70 3.64 10.45 14.13
N HIS A 71 4.16 9.34 13.59
CA HIS A 71 5.49 9.33 13.00
C HIS A 71 5.51 10.16 11.71
N SER A 72 6.65 10.78 11.41
CA SER A 72 6.83 11.52 10.15
C SER A 72 6.59 10.64 8.94
N LYS A 73 5.89 11.15 7.92
CA LYS A 73 5.82 10.52 6.60
C LYS A 73 7.09 10.77 5.78
N ASN A 74 7.88 11.79 6.13
CA ASN A 74 9.10 12.15 5.40
C ASN A 74 10.32 11.25 5.72
N SER A 75 10.15 10.21 6.53
CA SER A 75 11.24 9.29 6.81
C SER A 75 10.76 7.87 7.03
N ALA A 76 11.66 6.93 6.77
CA ALA A 76 11.40 5.52 6.98
C ALA A 76 12.67 4.77 7.39
N GLN A 77 12.49 3.53 7.83
CA GLN A 77 13.59 2.62 8.13
C GLN A 77 13.36 1.26 7.51
N GLY A 78 14.45 0.61 7.09
CA GLY A 78 14.45 -0.71 6.47
C GLY A 78 15.11 -0.74 5.10
N ALA A 79 15.60 -1.90 4.70
CA ALA A 79 16.25 -2.10 3.40
C ALA A 79 15.31 -1.86 2.21
N ILE A 80 14.00 -1.94 2.45
CA ILE A 80 12.96 -1.54 1.49
C ILE A 80 12.01 -0.56 2.18
N THR A 81 11.43 0.35 1.42
CA THR A 81 10.42 1.29 1.92
C THR A 81 9.53 1.78 0.78
N ALA A 82 8.52 2.57 1.10
CA ALA A 82 7.71 3.26 0.11
C ALA A 82 7.31 4.64 0.63
N HIS A 83 7.22 5.60 -0.29
CA HIS A 83 6.79 6.98 -0.01
C HIS A 83 5.77 7.44 -1.04
N LEU A 84 4.80 8.23 -0.58
CA LEU A 84 3.80 8.85 -1.43
C LEU A 84 4.08 10.34 -1.56
N PHE A 85 4.53 10.76 -2.74
CA PHE A 85 4.66 12.18 -3.06
C PHE A 85 3.31 12.72 -3.53
N GLU A 86 2.60 13.42 -2.64
CA GLU A 86 1.28 13.98 -2.93
C GLU A 86 1.34 15.30 -3.70
N ASN A 87 2.45 16.02 -3.59
CA ASN A 87 2.64 17.33 -4.21
C ASN A 87 3.62 17.26 -5.39
N PRO A 88 3.46 18.13 -6.41
CA PRO A 88 4.44 18.24 -7.47
C PRO A 88 5.73 18.88 -6.93
N GLY A 89 6.87 18.39 -7.40
CA GLY A 89 8.18 18.81 -6.92
C GLY A 89 9.30 17.94 -7.47
N ILE A 90 10.53 18.34 -7.18
CA ILE A 90 11.73 17.53 -7.39
C ILE A 90 12.27 17.21 -6.01
N TYR A 91 12.38 15.93 -5.70
CA TYR A 91 12.73 15.42 -4.38
C TYR A 91 14.07 14.68 -4.43
N THR A 92 14.98 14.99 -3.52
CA THR A 92 16.27 14.30 -3.38
C THR A 92 16.20 13.28 -2.25
N VAL A 93 15.73 12.08 -2.57
CA VAL A 93 15.62 10.97 -1.61
C VAL A 93 17.01 10.53 -1.19
N GLN A 94 17.28 10.55 0.11
CA GLN A 94 18.52 10.12 0.72
C GLN A 94 18.34 8.79 1.45
N LEU A 95 19.28 7.87 1.25
CA LEU A 95 19.45 6.67 2.06
C LEU A 95 20.76 6.77 2.83
N GLN A 96 20.69 6.59 4.15
CA GLN A 96 21.84 6.30 4.99
C GLN A 96 21.85 4.82 5.38
N LYS A 97 22.87 4.08 4.94
CA LYS A 97 23.14 2.69 5.32
C LYS A 97 24.19 2.65 6.42
N ILE A 98 23.87 2.02 7.55
CA ILE A 98 24.76 1.84 8.69
C ILE A 98 24.93 0.34 8.91
N LEU A 99 26.15 -0.16 8.69
CA LEU A 99 26.52 -1.56 8.90
C LEU A 99 26.65 -1.88 10.40
N GLU A 100 26.66 -3.18 10.75
CA GLU A 100 26.82 -3.64 12.14
C GLU A 100 28.09 -3.11 12.82
N ASN A 101 29.17 -2.92 12.06
CA ASN A 101 30.43 -2.36 12.56
C ASN A 101 30.40 -0.82 12.73
N GLY A 102 29.24 -0.18 12.53
CA GLY A 102 29.05 1.27 12.60
C GLY A 102 29.45 2.04 11.34
N THR A 103 29.97 1.37 10.30
CA THR A 103 30.33 2.02 9.03
C THR A 103 29.08 2.60 8.38
N THR A 104 29.14 3.88 8.01
CA THR A 104 28.02 4.61 7.41
C THR A 104 28.31 4.94 5.95
N SER A 105 27.31 4.80 5.09
CA SER A 105 27.35 5.24 3.69
C SER A 105 26.05 5.95 3.34
N THR A 106 26.14 6.97 2.48
CA THR A 106 24.99 7.79 2.09
C THR A 106 24.83 7.78 0.57
N PHE A 107 23.60 7.60 0.11
CA PHE A 107 23.22 7.53 -1.28
C PHE A 107 22.04 8.46 -1.54
N ASN A 108 21.90 8.95 -2.77
CA ASN A 108 20.80 9.84 -3.15
C ASN A 108 20.17 9.37 -4.47
N ALA A 109 18.87 9.60 -4.61
CA ALA A 109 18.10 9.42 -5.83
C ALA A 109 17.16 10.61 -6.02
N THR A 110 16.94 11.02 -7.27
CA THR A 110 16.04 12.13 -7.58
C THR A 110 14.71 11.61 -8.10
N ILE A 111 13.60 12.09 -7.51
CA ILE A 111 12.24 11.79 -7.96
C ILE A 111 11.58 13.07 -8.46
N THR A 112 11.05 13.04 -9.69
CA THR A 112 10.34 14.18 -10.30
C THR A 112 8.84 13.95 -10.33
N VAL A 113 8.08 14.81 -9.65
CA VAL A 113 6.63 14.69 -9.53
C VAL A 113 5.95 15.86 -10.24
N THR A 114 5.14 15.55 -11.24
CA THR A 114 4.48 16.54 -12.10
C THR A 114 3.09 16.90 -11.59
N ASN A 115 2.67 18.13 -11.89
CA ASN A 115 1.40 18.67 -11.41
C ASN A 115 0.21 18.06 -12.17
N PRO A 116 -0.75 17.40 -11.50
CA PRO A 116 -1.90 16.78 -12.17
C PRO A 116 -2.81 17.79 -12.87
N ASN A 117 -2.87 19.05 -12.44
CA ASN A 117 -3.63 20.09 -13.15
C ASN A 117 -2.98 20.49 -14.48
N THR A 118 -1.69 20.22 -14.66
CA THR A 118 -0.99 20.42 -15.94
C THR A 118 -1.14 19.18 -16.82
N VAL A 119 -0.94 17.98 -16.26
CA VAL A 119 -1.03 16.70 -16.99
C VAL A 119 -2.46 16.44 -17.50
N PHE A 120 -3.46 16.67 -16.65
CA PHE A 120 -4.88 16.46 -16.98
C PHE A 120 -5.61 17.78 -17.26
N ALA A 121 -4.95 18.72 -17.94
CA ALA A 121 -5.52 20.05 -18.20
C ALA A 121 -6.78 19.97 -19.08
N ARG A 122 -7.67 20.96 -18.91
CA ARG A 122 -8.89 21.12 -19.71
C ARG A 122 -9.78 19.86 -19.66
N ASN A 123 -10.29 19.42 -20.81
CA ASN A 123 -11.22 18.30 -20.95
C ASN A 123 -10.62 16.91 -20.65
N LEU A 124 -9.32 16.82 -20.33
CA LEU A 124 -8.73 15.61 -19.75
C LEU A 124 -9.12 15.42 -18.28
N THR A 125 -9.56 16.50 -17.61
CA THR A 125 -10.28 16.42 -16.33
C THR A 125 -11.78 16.48 -16.58
N VAL A 126 -12.52 15.56 -15.98
CA VAL A 126 -13.99 15.55 -15.91
C VAL A 126 -14.42 15.84 -14.48
N CYS A 127 -15.19 16.90 -14.27
CA CYS A 127 -15.80 17.22 -12.98
C CYS A 127 -17.27 16.79 -12.98
N VAL A 128 -17.65 16.03 -11.96
CA VAL A 128 -18.96 15.40 -11.86
C VAL A 128 -19.74 15.99 -10.67
N ASN A 129 -20.91 16.53 -10.99
CA ASN A 129 -21.93 17.01 -10.07
C ASN A 129 -23.16 16.08 -10.08
N PRO A 130 -23.98 16.07 -9.02
CA PRO A 130 -25.33 15.53 -9.08
C PRO A 130 -26.17 16.26 -10.14
N ALA A 131 -27.18 15.56 -10.68
CA ALA A 131 -28.12 16.18 -11.60
C ALA A 131 -28.83 17.38 -10.94
N GLY A 132 -28.89 18.52 -11.64
CA GLY A 132 -29.46 19.76 -11.13
C GLY A 132 -28.46 20.70 -10.43
N ASP A 133 -27.26 20.22 -10.08
CA ASP A 133 -26.19 21.08 -9.57
C ASP A 133 -25.29 21.56 -10.72
N ASN A 134 -25.43 22.82 -11.08
CA ASN A 134 -24.63 23.48 -12.13
C ASN A 134 -23.48 24.33 -11.57
N SER A 135 -23.21 24.24 -10.26
CA SER A 135 -22.12 24.97 -9.62
C SER A 135 -20.84 24.13 -9.62
N PHE A 136 -19.90 24.50 -10.48
CA PHE A 136 -18.57 23.90 -10.59
C PHE A 136 -17.49 24.76 -9.92
N ILE A 137 -17.85 25.52 -8.88
CA ILE A 137 -16.89 26.30 -8.09
C ILE A 137 -15.83 25.35 -7.51
N GLY A 138 -14.55 25.68 -7.72
CA GLY A 138 -13.41 24.86 -7.29
C GLY A 138 -13.05 23.72 -8.25
N ALA A 139 -13.73 23.56 -9.39
CA ALA A 139 -13.30 22.66 -10.45
C ALA A 139 -12.03 23.18 -11.15
N PRO A 140 -11.11 22.30 -11.61
CA PRO A 140 -9.98 22.72 -12.42
C PRO A 140 -10.41 23.47 -13.69
N ALA A 141 -9.63 24.49 -14.06
CA ALA A 141 -9.97 25.35 -15.18
C ALA A 141 -10.09 24.57 -16.50
N GLY A 142 -11.20 24.78 -17.21
CA GLY A 142 -11.48 24.13 -18.49
C GLY A 142 -11.84 22.64 -18.41
N ALA A 143 -12.05 22.09 -17.21
CA ALA A 143 -12.55 20.74 -17.03
C ALA A 143 -13.88 20.52 -17.78
N LEU A 144 -14.08 19.31 -18.30
CA LEU A 144 -15.39 18.88 -18.79
C LEU A 144 -16.34 18.80 -17.60
N GLN A 145 -17.48 19.48 -17.66
CA GLN A 145 -18.46 19.57 -16.59
C GLN A 145 -19.65 18.67 -16.89
N ILE A 146 -19.97 17.76 -15.98
CA ILE A 146 -21.08 16.81 -16.13
C ILE A 146 -21.93 16.84 -14.87
N SER A 147 -23.24 17.01 -15.02
CA SER A 147 -24.21 16.90 -13.92
C SER A 147 -25.11 15.68 -14.17
N THR A 148 -24.92 14.62 -13.38
CA THR A 148 -25.65 13.35 -13.54
C THR A 148 -25.81 12.63 -12.21
N ASN A 149 -26.92 11.91 -12.05
CA ASN A 149 -27.11 10.95 -10.97
C ASN A 149 -26.75 9.52 -11.39
N ASP A 150 -26.64 9.27 -12.69
CA ASP A 150 -26.27 7.96 -13.23
C ASP A 150 -24.75 7.92 -13.47
N LEU A 151 -24.05 7.32 -12.52
CA LEU A 151 -22.60 7.15 -12.59
C LEU A 151 -22.14 6.23 -13.73
N SER A 152 -23.01 5.40 -14.31
CA SER A 152 -22.61 4.58 -15.47
C SER A 152 -22.28 5.42 -16.71
N THR A 153 -22.81 6.65 -16.78
CA THR A 153 -22.57 7.58 -17.90
C THR A 153 -21.17 8.21 -17.87
N ILE A 154 -20.47 8.18 -16.73
CA ILE A 154 -19.14 8.80 -16.59
C ILE A 154 -17.98 7.81 -16.78
N THR A 155 -18.23 6.50 -16.70
CA THR A 155 -17.16 5.49 -16.74
C THR A 155 -16.38 5.54 -18.05
N GLN A 156 -17.05 5.88 -19.16
CA GLN A 156 -16.44 6.08 -20.48
C GLN A 156 -15.29 7.11 -20.51
N TYR A 157 -15.23 8.03 -19.53
CA TYR A 157 -14.18 9.04 -19.46
C TYR A 157 -12.94 8.58 -18.70
N ALA A 158 -12.96 7.41 -18.05
CA ALA A 158 -11.82 6.86 -17.31
C ALA A 158 -10.84 6.11 -18.24
N THR A 159 -10.46 6.76 -19.34
CA THR A 159 -9.44 6.25 -20.26
C THR A 159 -8.05 6.71 -19.83
N SER A 160 -7.01 6.02 -20.29
CA SER A 160 -5.62 6.41 -20.05
C SER A 160 -5.37 7.91 -20.32
N GLY A 161 -4.64 8.57 -19.42
CA GLY A 161 -4.33 9.99 -19.48
C GLY A 161 -5.49 10.90 -19.06
N ARG A 162 -6.46 10.40 -18.29
CA ARG A 162 -7.61 11.20 -17.81
C ARG A 162 -7.80 11.17 -16.30
N ARG A 163 -8.52 12.18 -15.83
CA ARG A 163 -8.88 12.37 -14.43
C ARG A 163 -10.38 12.64 -14.29
N ILE A 164 -11.05 11.95 -13.37
CA ILE A 164 -12.45 12.18 -13.00
C ILE A 164 -12.48 12.66 -11.56
N LEU A 165 -13.16 13.78 -11.30
CA LEU A 165 -13.28 14.37 -9.97
C LEU A 165 -14.75 14.55 -9.60
N PHE A 166 -15.17 13.97 -8.49
CA PHE A 166 -16.48 14.16 -7.89
C PHE A 166 -16.51 15.40 -7.00
N LYS A 167 -17.61 16.14 -7.03
CA LYS A 167 -17.77 17.33 -6.18
C LYS A 167 -17.83 16.95 -4.69
N ARG A 168 -16.99 17.59 -3.87
CA ARG A 168 -17.08 17.48 -2.41
C ARG A 168 -18.43 17.97 -1.89
N GLY A 169 -18.95 17.28 -0.87
CA GLY A 169 -20.27 17.49 -0.28
C GLY A 169 -21.43 16.91 -1.08
N ALA A 170 -21.17 16.28 -2.23
CA ALA A 170 -22.17 15.58 -3.00
C ALA A 170 -22.21 14.08 -2.69
N SER A 171 -23.34 13.44 -3.00
CA SER A 171 -23.55 12.02 -2.85
C SER A 171 -24.19 11.39 -4.09
N TRP A 172 -23.88 10.12 -4.32
CA TRP A 172 -24.44 9.29 -5.39
C TRP A 172 -24.81 7.92 -4.86
N ALA A 173 -25.68 7.23 -5.59
CA ALA A 173 -25.94 5.81 -5.41
C ALA A 173 -25.68 5.08 -6.73
N THR A 174 -25.20 3.84 -6.66
CA THR A 174 -24.99 3.01 -7.85
C THR A 174 -25.26 1.54 -7.55
N ALA A 175 -25.82 0.81 -8.52
CA ALA A 175 -25.97 -0.64 -8.47
C ALA A 175 -24.68 -1.39 -8.87
N GLY A 176 -23.52 -0.71 -8.78
CA GLY A 176 -22.23 -1.18 -9.26
C GLY A 176 -21.92 -0.67 -10.67
N LEU A 177 -20.65 -0.63 -11.03
CA LEU A 177 -20.17 -0.12 -12.31
C LEU A 177 -19.20 -1.13 -12.94
N ASN A 178 -19.72 -1.96 -13.84
CA ASN A 178 -18.94 -3.03 -14.46
C ASN A 178 -18.26 -2.60 -15.78
N ASN A 179 -18.52 -1.38 -16.25
CA ASN A 179 -18.08 -0.88 -17.56
C ASN A 179 -16.94 0.15 -17.46
N TRP A 180 -16.16 0.14 -16.39
CA TRP A 180 -14.91 0.91 -16.32
C TRP A 180 -13.94 0.43 -17.42
N PRO A 181 -13.45 1.32 -18.30
CA PRO A 181 -12.58 0.93 -19.40
C PRO A 181 -11.29 0.26 -18.95
N GLU A 182 -10.93 -0.84 -19.60
CA GLU A 182 -9.61 -1.47 -19.47
C GLU A 182 -8.55 -0.57 -20.12
N ASN A 183 -7.43 -0.36 -19.45
CA ASN A 183 -6.29 0.36 -20.01
C ASN A 183 -5.02 0.23 -19.16
N GLY A 184 -3.87 0.38 -19.81
CA GLY A 184 -2.54 0.26 -19.19
C GLY A 184 -1.87 1.58 -18.78
N GLY A 185 -2.61 2.68 -18.59
CA GLY A 185 -1.96 3.95 -18.26
C GLY A 185 -2.77 4.82 -17.30
N THR A 186 -2.20 5.99 -16.99
CA THR A 186 -2.62 6.75 -15.82
C THR A 186 -4.09 7.16 -15.83
N VAL A 187 -4.82 6.77 -14.79
CA VAL A 187 -6.17 7.27 -14.50
C VAL A 187 -6.24 7.74 -13.05
N ILE A 188 -6.85 8.90 -12.81
CA ILE A 188 -7.17 9.39 -11.46
C ILE A 188 -8.67 9.50 -11.30
N ILE A 189 -9.22 8.89 -10.26
CA ILE A 189 -10.57 9.16 -9.77
C ILE A 189 -10.45 9.75 -8.37
N GLY A 190 -11.01 10.94 -8.17
CA GLY A 190 -11.02 11.54 -6.84
C GLY A 190 -12.03 12.66 -6.66
N ALA A 191 -11.67 13.70 -5.91
CA ALA A 191 -12.59 14.76 -5.54
C ALA A 191 -12.10 16.16 -5.92
N TYR A 192 -13.02 17.10 -6.14
CA TYR A 192 -12.70 18.53 -6.30
C TYR A 192 -13.54 19.42 -5.38
N GLY A 193 -13.10 20.68 -5.25
CA GLY A 193 -13.64 21.64 -4.29
C GLY A 193 -12.83 21.63 -3.00
N THR A 194 -13.15 22.57 -2.11
CA THR A 194 -12.47 22.73 -0.82
C THR A 194 -12.86 21.60 0.14
N GLY A 195 -11.85 20.90 0.66
CA GLY A 195 -12.04 19.94 1.75
C GLY A 195 -12.33 20.64 3.07
N THR A 196 -13.24 20.08 3.88
CA THR A 196 -13.58 20.60 5.21
C THR A 196 -13.25 19.58 6.29
N ASN A 197 -12.74 20.04 7.43
CA ASN A 197 -12.51 19.24 8.64
C ASN A 197 -11.79 17.91 8.34
N PRO A 198 -10.54 17.92 7.81
CA PRO A 198 -9.80 16.68 7.60
C PRO A 198 -9.59 15.98 8.94
N ASP A 199 -9.81 14.66 8.96
CA ASP A 199 -9.39 13.83 10.08
C ASP A 199 -7.87 13.61 10.08
N GLN A 200 -7.37 12.84 11.06
CA GLN A 200 -5.94 12.53 11.17
C GLN A 200 -5.36 11.75 9.98
N PHE A 201 -6.20 11.16 9.12
CA PHE A 201 -5.80 10.46 7.90
C PHE A 201 -5.86 11.38 6.67
N GLY A 202 -6.29 12.64 6.84
CA GLY A 202 -6.50 13.59 5.75
C GLY A 202 -7.82 13.37 5.00
N ILE A 203 -8.70 12.50 5.52
CA ILE A 203 -10.02 12.25 4.93
C ILE A 203 -10.93 13.40 5.36
N PHE A 204 -11.44 14.16 4.40
CA PHE A 204 -12.33 15.29 4.69
C PHE A 204 -13.75 14.80 4.97
N GLU A 205 -14.42 15.45 5.92
CA GLU A 205 -15.83 15.20 6.26
C GLU A 205 -16.74 15.28 5.02
N ASN A 206 -16.45 16.23 4.13
CA ASN A 206 -17.17 16.45 2.89
C ASN A 206 -16.57 15.70 1.67
N ASN A 207 -15.74 14.67 1.86
CA ASN A 207 -15.38 13.78 0.74
C ASN A 207 -16.68 13.27 0.06
N PRO A 208 -16.75 13.21 -1.28
CA PRO A 208 -17.90 12.69 -2.00
C PRO A 208 -18.29 11.29 -1.50
N GLN A 209 -19.59 11.06 -1.33
CA GLN A 209 -20.11 9.78 -0.80
C GLN A 209 -20.77 8.97 -1.91
N ILE A 210 -20.37 7.71 -2.06
CA ILE A 210 -20.94 6.78 -3.03
C ILE A 210 -21.54 5.58 -2.29
N THR A 211 -22.87 5.49 -2.33
CA THR A 211 -23.59 4.33 -1.79
C THR A 211 -23.69 3.25 -2.85
N VAL A 212 -23.15 2.07 -2.56
CA VAL A 212 -23.24 0.91 -3.45
C VAL A 212 -24.44 0.08 -3.02
N THR A 213 -25.42 -0.06 -3.92
CA THR A 213 -26.68 -0.77 -3.68
C THR A 213 -26.78 -2.07 -4.46
N GLY A 214 -25.71 -2.45 -5.15
CA GLY A 214 -25.62 -3.64 -5.99
C GLY A 214 -24.20 -3.83 -6.52
N GLY A 215 -23.84 -5.07 -6.86
CA GLY A 215 -22.63 -5.38 -7.63
C GLY A 215 -21.31 -4.94 -6.97
N THR A 216 -20.40 -4.40 -7.78
CA THR A 216 -19.10 -3.87 -7.36
C THR A 216 -18.91 -2.46 -7.90
N PHE A 217 -18.39 -1.53 -7.09
CA PHE A 217 -18.15 -0.16 -7.57
C PHE A 217 -17.09 -0.12 -8.67
N LEU A 218 -15.93 -0.75 -8.48
CA LEU A 218 -14.84 -0.71 -9.45
C LEU A 218 -14.09 -2.04 -9.49
N PRO A 219 -14.29 -2.85 -10.55
CA PRO A 219 -13.47 -4.03 -10.84
C PRO A 219 -12.06 -3.62 -11.28
N LEU A 220 -11.04 -4.22 -10.69
CA LEU A 220 -9.63 -3.91 -10.94
C LEU A 220 -9.11 -4.51 -12.24
N ASP A 221 -9.77 -5.55 -12.76
CA ASP A 221 -9.25 -6.36 -13.85
C ASP A 221 -8.87 -5.53 -15.08
N TYR A 222 -7.73 -5.90 -15.70
CA TYR A 222 -7.20 -5.32 -16.94
C TYR A 222 -6.93 -3.80 -16.89
N LYS A 223 -6.66 -3.27 -15.69
CA LYS A 223 -6.38 -1.85 -15.46
C LYS A 223 -5.04 -1.67 -14.76
N GLN A 224 -4.24 -0.75 -15.28
CA GLN A 224 -2.92 -0.47 -14.74
C GLN A 224 -2.69 1.02 -14.58
N ASP A 225 -2.03 1.41 -13.50
CA ASP A 225 -1.68 2.80 -13.17
C ASP A 225 -2.89 3.67 -12.77
N TRP A 226 -3.78 3.12 -11.95
CA TRP A 226 -4.99 3.79 -11.47
C TRP A 226 -4.85 4.29 -10.03
N ARG A 227 -5.36 5.50 -9.78
CA ARG A 227 -5.42 6.13 -8.44
C ARG A 227 -6.86 6.42 -8.08
N ILE A 228 -7.33 5.88 -6.97
CA ILE A 228 -8.65 6.17 -6.40
C ILE A 228 -8.43 6.88 -5.07
N MET A 229 -8.93 8.11 -4.95
CA MET A 229 -8.59 8.94 -3.79
C MET A 229 -9.70 9.86 -3.31
N ASP A 230 -9.69 10.20 -2.02
CA ASP A 230 -10.56 11.22 -1.43
C ASP A 230 -12.07 10.96 -1.59
N LEU A 231 -12.47 9.69 -1.53
CA LEU A 231 -13.88 9.26 -1.65
C LEU A 231 -14.32 8.45 -0.43
N GLN A 232 -15.61 8.50 -0.13
CA GLN A 232 -16.25 7.67 0.88
C GLN A 232 -17.21 6.69 0.20
N PHE A 233 -17.20 5.45 0.63
CA PHE A 233 -18.06 4.40 0.12
C PHE A 233 -18.86 3.79 1.26
N ASN A 234 -20.13 3.49 1.00
CA ASN A 234 -20.97 2.81 1.97
C ASN A 234 -21.83 1.75 1.29
N ASP A 235 -21.91 0.58 1.90
CA ASP A 235 -22.95 -0.42 1.65
C ASP A 235 -23.66 -0.67 2.98
N PRO A 236 -24.93 -0.29 3.16
CA PRO A 236 -25.62 -0.52 4.42
C PRO A 236 -26.01 -1.99 4.64
N THR A 237 -25.85 -2.85 3.64
CA THR A 237 -26.36 -4.23 3.65
C THR A 237 -25.31 -5.30 3.94
N GLY A 238 -24.01 -4.99 3.93
CA GLY A 238 -22.99 -6.02 4.13
C GLY A 238 -22.74 -6.94 2.93
N THR A 239 -23.33 -6.67 1.77
CA THR A 239 -23.53 -7.68 0.70
C THR A 239 -22.71 -7.43 -0.56
N PHE A 240 -22.28 -6.20 -0.81
CA PHE A 240 -21.66 -5.80 -2.06
C PHE A 240 -20.15 -5.60 -1.91
N GLY A 241 -19.48 -5.46 -3.06
CA GLY A 241 -18.04 -5.19 -3.15
C GLY A 241 -17.76 -3.72 -3.49
N THR A 242 -16.62 -3.20 -3.05
CA THR A 242 -16.15 -1.87 -3.48
C THR A 242 -15.07 -2.01 -4.54
N PHE A 243 -13.95 -2.65 -4.20
CA PHE A 243 -12.80 -2.85 -5.07
C PHE A 243 -12.38 -4.31 -5.08
N GLY A 244 -12.29 -4.89 -6.28
CA GLY A 244 -11.73 -6.23 -6.41
C GLY A 244 -11.46 -6.68 -7.83
N GLY A 245 -10.64 -7.71 -7.97
CA GLY A 245 -10.25 -8.29 -9.25
C GLY A 245 -9.34 -9.50 -9.06
N ALA A 246 -9.03 -10.19 -10.16
CA ALA A 246 -8.15 -11.34 -10.17
C ALA A 246 -7.20 -11.41 -11.38
N GLN A 247 -7.35 -10.52 -12.38
CA GLN A 247 -6.68 -10.64 -13.68
C GLN A 247 -6.02 -9.33 -14.14
N SER A 248 -4.75 -9.40 -14.54
CA SER A 248 -3.99 -8.33 -15.24
C SER A 248 -4.12 -6.90 -14.69
N PHE A 249 -4.00 -6.73 -13.38
CA PHE A 249 -4.01 -5.41 -12.74
C PHE A 249 -2.72 -5.13 -11.97
N LYS A 250 -2.22 -3.89 -12.03
CA LYS A 250 -1.00 -3.45 -11.32
C LYS A 250 -0.90 -1.94 -11.21
N LYS A 251 0.00 -1.44 -10.36
CA LYS A 251 0.23 0.00 -10.14
C LYS A 251 -1.04 0.71 -9.66
N TRP A 252 -1.70 0.15 -8.66
CA TRP A 252 -2.87 0.77 -8.05
C TRP A 252 -2.49 1.59 -6.83
N LEU A 253 -3.15 2.74 -6.65
CA LEU A 253 -3.11 3.49 -5.41
C LEU A 253 -4.53 3.74 -4.91
N PHE A 254 -4.80 3.30 -3.70
CA PHE A 254 -5.95 3.71 -2.89
C PHE A 254 -5.46 4.70 -1.85
N LEU A 255 -6.00 5.92 -1.86
CA LEU A 255 -5.51 7.02 -1.02
C LEU A 255 -6.65 7.73 -0.31
N ARG A 256 -6.61 7.79 1.03
CA ARG A 256 -7.61 8.55 1.82
C ARG A 256 -9.05 8.16 1.48
N LEU A 257 -9.25 6.86 1.33
CA LEU A 257 -10.58 6.28 1.15
C LEU A 257 -11.19 5.92 2.51
N LYS A 258 -12.49 6.10 2.65
CA LYS A 258 -13.26 5.55 3.76
C LYS A 258 -14.31 4.58 3.24
N THR A 259 -14.38 3.36 3.77
CA THR A 259 -15.43 2.39 3.41
C THR A 259 -16.15 1.90 4.64
N ASN A 260 -17.48 1.72 4.57
CA ASN A 260 -18.28 1.16 5.65
C ASN A 260 -19.28 0.12 5.11
N GLY A 261 -19.34 -1.05 5.75
CA GLY A 261 -20.48 -1.99 5.59
C GLY A 261 -20.45 -2.93 4.38
N PHE A 262 -19.31 -3.16 3.73
CA PHE A 262 -19.21 -4.06 2.57
C PHE A 262 -18.99 -5.54 2.97
N THR A 263 -19.20 -6.49 2.05
CA THR A 263 -18.78 -7.89 2.32
C THR A 263 -17.29 -8.00 2.51
N VAL A 264 -16.56 -7.49 1.50
CA VAL A 264 -15.12 -7.27 1.50
C VAL A 264 -14.88 -5.91 0.83
N PRO A 265 -14.55 -4.85 1.58
CA PRO A 265 -14.41 -3.52 1.00
C PRO A 265 -13.20 -3.40 0.05
N ILE A 266 -12.13 -4.15 0.33
CA ILE A 266 -10.95 -4.18 -0.53
C ILE A 266 -10.40 -5.61 -0.63
N GLY A 267 -10.53 -6.21 -1.82
CA GLY A 267 -10.18 -7.61 -1.97
C GLY A 267 -9.85 -8.01 -3.40
N TRP A 268 -8.67 -8.58 -3.62
CA TRP A 268 -8.28 -9.13 -4.92
C TRP A 268 -7.46 -10.39 -4.76
N SER A 269 -7.45 -11.22 -5.79
CA SER A 269 -6.68 -12.46 -5.85
C SER A 269 -5.85 -12.47 -7.13
N THR A 270 -5.32 -13.65 -7.48
CA THR A 270 -4.80 -13.93 -8.80
C THR A 270 -5.62 -15.06 -9.41
N TRP A 271 -5.86 -14.97 -10.72
CA TRP A 271 -6.46 -16.01 -11.53
C TRP A 271 -5.83 -16.03 -12.92
N ASN A 272 -5.98 -17.15 -13.62
CA ASN A 272 -5.46 -17.33 -14.96
C ASN A 272 -5.95 -16.25 -15.91
N ASP A 273 -5.06 -15.72 -16.73
CA ASP A 273 -5.40 -14.75 -17.77
C ASP A 273 -4.75 -15.17 -19.10
N PRO A 274 -5.54 -15.28 -20.19
CA PRO A 274 -5.03 -15.53 -21.53
C PRO A 274 -3.91 -14.56 -21.99
N LEU A 275 -3.81 -13.37 -21.40
CA LEU A 275 -2.78 -12.37 -21.69
C LEU A 275 -1.42 -12.69 -21.03
N GLY A 276 -1.37 -13.64 -20.09
CA GLY A 276 -0.15 -14.14 -19.45
C GLY A 276 0.51 -13.21 -18.40
N ASP A 277 -0.08 -12.05 -18.11
CA ASP A 277 0.44 -11.04 -17.19
C ASP A 277 -0.50 -10.85 -15.98
N THR A 278 -0.67 -11.89 -15.17
CA THR A 278 -1.61 -11.89 -14.02
C THR A 278 -1.03 -11.28 -12.74
N HIS A 279 0.19 -10.74 -12.80
CA HIS A 279 0.92 -10.35 -11.60
C HIS A 279 0.44 -9.02 -11.05
N ALA A 280 -0.24 -9.08 -9.90
CA ALA A 280 -0.41 -7.92 -9.06
C ALA A 280 0.97 -7.43 -8.59
N ASP A 281 1.33 -6.20 -8.95
CA ASP A 281 2.56 -5.55 -8.55
C ASP A 281 2.32 -4.06 -8.33
N HIS A 282 3.09 -3.46 -7.43
CA HIS A 282 3.03 -2.05 -7.09
C HIS A 282 1.63 -1.62 -6.62
N MET A 283 1.07 -2.36 -5.66
CA MET A 283 -0.26 -2.11 -5.10
C MET A 283 -0.15 -1.31 -3.81
N GLY A 284 -0.77 -0.13 -3.78
CA GLY A 284 -0.67 0.83 -2.69
C GLY A 284 -2.01 1.08 -1.99
N ILE A 285 -2.00 1.02 -0.65
CA ILE A 285 -3.11 1.44 0.22
C ILE A 285 -2.53 2.42 1.24
N VAL A 286 -2.91 3.70 1.15
CA VAL A 286 -2.27 4.78 1.92
C VAL A 286 -3.31 5.65 2.62
N SER A 287 -3.19 5.77 3.94
CA SER A 287 -4.07 6.60 4.78
C SER A 287 -5.57 6.31 4.57
N CYS A 288 -5.92 5.05 4.32
CA CYS A 288 -7.31 4.62 4.15
C CYS A 288 -7.93 4.13 5.47
N VAL A 289 -9.26 4.14 5.55
CA VAL A 289 -10.04 3.57 6.65
C VAL A 289 -11.07 2.60 6.08
N PHE A 290 -10.89 1.31 6.37
CA PHE A 290 -11.84 0.25 6.00
C PHE A 290 -12.48 -0.32 7.27
N GLU A 291 -13.80 -0.18 7.41
CA GLU A 291 -14.52 -0.59 8.62
C GLU A 291 -15.81 -1.37 8.34
N ASN A 292 -16.21 -2.18 9.32
CA ASN A 292 -17.49 -2.90 9.37
C ASN A 292 -17.72 -3.83 8.18
N ALA A 293 -16.77 -4.73 7.90
CA ALA A 293 -16.90 -5.69 6.81
C ALA A 293 -17.66 -6.95 7.23
N ALA A 294 -18.60 -7.43 6.42
CA ALA A 294 -19.39 -8.62 6.75
C ALA A 294 -18.54 -9.91 6.80
N VAL A 295 -17.46 -10.01 6.01
CA VAL A 295 -16.58 -11.19 6.04
C VAL A 295 -15.19 -10.83 6.53
N ASN A 296 -14.34 -10.29 5.67
CA ASN A 296 -13.00 -9.80 6.01
C ASN A 296 -12.84 -8.37 5.51
N VAL A 297 -12.06 -7.55 6.22
CA VAL A 297 -11.85 -6.16 5.80
C VAL A 297 -10.97 -6.10 4.56
N GLY A 298 -9.87 -6.84 4.55
CA GLY A 298 -8.93 -6.89 3.43
C GLY A 298 -8.54 -8.31 3.03
N TYR A 299 -8.51 -8.60 1.73
CA TYR A 299 -7.85 -9.77 1.15
C TYR A 299 -6.98 -9.32 -0.02
N VAL A 300 -5.69 -9.12 0.22
CA VAL A 300 -4.82 -8.41 -0.72
C VAL A 300 -3.50 -9.14 -0.92
N GLY A 301 -2.82 -8.88 -2.03
CA GLY A 301 -1.51 -9.45 -2.29
C GLY A 301 -0.91 -8.90 -3.56
N SER A 302 0.41 -8.79 -3.60
CA SER A 302 1.15 -8.42 -4.80
C SER A 302 2.62 -8.74 -4.59
N GLU A 303 3.43 -8.53 -5.62
CA GLU A 303 4.87 -8.43 -5.44
C GLU A 303 5.17 -7.23 -4.53
N ARG A 304 5.23 -6.01 -5.07
CA ARG A 304 5.42 -4.81 -4.23
C ARG A 304 4.09 -4.34 -3.63
N LEU A 305 3.72 -4.92 -2.49
CA LEU A 305 2.56 -4.50 -1.70
C LEU A 305 2.96 -3.39 -0.71
N MET A 306 2.29 -2.24 -0.74
CA MET A 306 2.58 -1.11 0.14
C MET A 306 1.30 -0.70 0.88
N ILE A 307 1.23 -1.02 2.18
CA ILE A 307 0.12 -0.64 3.05
C ILE A 307 0.68 0.29 4.11
N LEU A 308 0.34 1.58 4.00
CA LEU A 308 0.95 2.64 4.78
C LEU A 308 -0.11 3.46 5.53
N GLY A 309 0.01 3.56 6.84
CA GLY A 309 -0.79 4.53 7.61
C GLY A 309 -2.30 4.28 7.60
N SER A 310 -2.75 3.06 7.33
CA SER A 310 -4.17 2.74 7.10
C SER A 310 -4.80 1.99 8.27
N VAL A 311 -6.13 2.07 8.38
CA VAL A 311 -6.93 1.38 9.39
C VAL A 311 -7.77 0.31 8.73
N PHE A 312 -7.69 -0.90 9.29
CA PHE A 312 -8.58 -2.02 8.96
C PHE A 312 -9.23 -2.47 10.26
N LYS A 313 -10.56 -2.45 10.35
CA LYS A 313 -11.22 -2.89 11.57
C LYS A 313 -12.60 -3.49 11.34
N ASP A 314 -13.01 -4.27 12.33
CA ASP A 314 -14.37 -4.76 12.48
C ASP A 314 -14.82 -5.71 11.34
N ALA A 315 -14.13 -6.85 11.23
CA ALA A 315 -14.54 -7.99 10.41
C ALA A 315 -15.55 -8.86 11.16
N GLN A 316 -16.76 -9.04 10.62
CA GLN A 316 -17.81 -9.78 11.30
C GLN A 316 -17.51 -11.28 11.35
N GLU A 317 -17.16 -11.92 10.24
CA GLU A 317 -16.99 -13.38 10.23
C GLU A 317 -15.53 -13.82 10.30
N SER A 318 -14.64 -13.11 9.62
CA SER A 318 -13.32 -13.60 9.26
C SER A 318 -12.21 -12.68 9.77
N HIS A 319 -11.09 -12.68 9.06
CA HIS A 319 -9.87 -11.94 9.35
C HIS A 319 -10.08 -10.44 9.13
N VAL A 320 -9.32 -9.61 9.84
CA VAL A 320 -9.26 -8.19 9.52
C VAL A 320 -8.50 -8.02 8.21
N LEU A 321 -7.22 -8.41 8.15
CA LEU A 321 -6.42 -8.35 6.93
C LEU A 321 -5.80 -9.71 6.60
N ARG A 322 -6.03 -10.20 5.39
CA ARG A 322 -5.32 -11.34 4.79
C ARG A 322 -4.40 -10.85 3.68
N ILE A 323 -3.13 -11.21 3.78
CA ILE A 323 -2.11 -10.95 2.78
C ILE A 323 -1.68 -12.28 2.18
N TRP A 324 -2.04 -12.52 0.92
CA TRP A 324 -1.78 -13.79 0.22
C TRP A 324 -0.47 -13.79 -0.59
N GLN A 325 0.12 -12.61 -0.85
CA GLN A 325 1.46 -12.46 -1.42
C GLN A 325 2.07 -11.11 -1.02
N SER A 326 3.37 -11.12 -0.76
CA SER A 326 4.15 -9.91 -0.51
C SER A 326 5.63 -10.17 -0.82
N TYR A 327 6.09 -9.79 -2.03
CA TYR A 327 7.49 -9.84 -2.42
C TYR A 327 8.11 -8.44 -2.42
N LYS A 328 8.97 -8.16 -1.44
CA LYS A 328 9.45 -6.82 -1.14
C LYS A 328 8.34 -5.86 -0.71
N GLY A 329 7.37 -6.36 0.07
CA GLY A 329 6.27 -5.55 0.56
C GLY A 329 6.61 -4.75 1.81
N VAL A 330 5.92 -3.63 1.98
CA VAL A 330 6.04 -2.69 3.10
C VAL A 330 4.67 -2.52 3.75
N ILE A 331 4.51 -3.07 4.95
CA ILE A 331 3.28 -3.00 5.73
C ILE A 331 3.60 -2.22 6.99
N SER A 332 3.39 -0.90 6.95
CA SER A 332 3.86 -0.03 8.01
C SER A 332 2.87 1.03 8.47
N HIS A 333 2.95 1.38 9.75
CA HIS A 333 2.11 2.41 10.37
C HIS A 333 0.61 2.11 10.31
N ASN A 334 0.17 0.86 10.23
CA ASN A 334 -1.26 0.52 10.13
C ASN A 334 -1.88 0.23 11.49
N GLN A 335 -3.21 0.30 11.58
CA GLN A 335 -3.99 -0.19 12.71
C GLN A 335 -4.91 -1.33 12.26
N MET A 336 -4.89 -2.46 12.99
CA MET A 336 -5.66 -3.67 12.63
C MET A 336 -6.30 -4.30 13.88
N SER A 337 -7.63 -4.37 13.94
CA SER A 337 -8.34 -4.90 15.11
C SER A 337 -9.76 -5.39 14.82
N GLY A 338 -10.30 -6.26 15.65
CA GLY A 338 -11.70 -6.69 15.60
C GLY A 338 -11.98 -7.74 14.53
N SER A 339 -11.32 -8.90 14.59
CA SER A 339 -11.67 -10.06 13.76
C SER A 339 -12.82 -10.87 14.36
N SER A 340 -13.61 -11.56 13.53
CA SER A 340 -14.64 -12.50 13.99
C SER A 340 -15.58 -11.91 15.06
N LEU A 341 -16.13 -10.72 14.81
CA LEU A 341 -17.04 -10.04 15.75
C LEU A 341 -18.42 -10.71 15.89
N SER A 342 -18.81 -11.54 14.94
CA SER A 342 -20.09 -12.25 14.90
C SER A 342 -19.95 -13.78 14.94
N THR A 343 -18.73 -14.30 14.89
CA THR A 343 -18.45 -15.75 14.90
C THR A 343 -17.41 -16.11 15.96
N ASN A 344 -17.47 -17.34 16.47
CA ASN A 344 -16.48 -17.85 17.41
C ASN A 344 -15.25 -18.48 16.72
N THR A 345 -15.04 -18.23 15.42
CA THR A 345 -13.94 -18.85 14.67
C THR A 345 -12.56 -18.29 15.06
N GLY A 346 -12.51 -17.11 15.67
CA GLY A 346 -11.30 -16.54 16.25
C GLY A 346 -10.19 -16.31 15.21
N ARG A 347 -10.48 -15.51 14.17
CA ARG A 347 -9.49 -15.20 13.12
C ARG A 347 -8.48 -14.14 13.55
N HIS A 348 -7.66 -13.71 12.60
CA HIS A 348 -6.49 -12.87 12.83
C HIS A 348 -6.80 -11.40 12.58
N ALA A 349 -6.12 -10.52 13.32
CA ALA A 349 -5.94 -9.13 12.91
C ALA A 349 -5.14 -9.09 11.60
N MET A 350 -4.09 -9.93 11.49
CA MET A 350 -3.36 -10.11 10.25
C MET A 350 -2.96 -11.56 10.03
N LYS A 351 -3.36 -12.10 8.88
CA LYS A 351 -2.84 -13.35 8.32
C LYS A 351 -1.96 -13.02 7.14
N PHE A 352 -0.66 -13.24 7.29
CA PHE A 352 0.37 -13.01 6.30
C PHE A 352 0.92 -14.34 5.82
N HIS A 353 0.59 -14.72 4.60
CA HIS A 353 1.01 -15.97 3.98
C HIS A 353 1.61 -15.74 2.59
N GLY A 354 1.86 -16.81 1.86
CA GLY A 354 2.38 -16.75 0.50
C GLY A 354 1.54 -17.53 -0.49
N PRO A 355 1.81 -17.38 -1.78
CA PRO A 355 1.29 -18.28 -2.78
C PRO A 355 1.88 -19.68 -2.58
N THR A 356 1.10 -20.69 -2.98
CA THR A 356 1.55 -22.07 -2.97
C THR A 356 2.68 -22.30 -3.98
N GLU A 357 3.58 -23.25 -3.71
CA GLU A 357 4.62 -23.65 -4.65
C GLU A 357 4.03 -24.16 -5.98
N ALA A 358 2.83 -24.76 -5.94
CA ALA A 358 2.08 -25.16 -7.12
C ALA A 358 1.65 -23.95 -7.97
N GLN A 359 1.21 -22.86 -7.33
CA GLN A 359 0.96 -21.60 -8.02
C GLN A 359 2.26 -21.02 -8.57
N ILE A 360 3.38 -21.07 -7.85
CA ILE A 360 4.63 -20.48 -8.34
C ILE A 360 5.22 -21.25 -9.54
N ALA A 361 5.08 -22.58 -9.52
CA ALA A 361 5.58 -23.44 -10.58
C ALA A 361 4.68 -23.44 -11.83
N SER A 362 3.44 -22.95 -11.73
CA SER A 362 2.47 -23.00 -12.81
C SER A 362 2.68 -21.88 -13.82
N THR A 363 2.96 -22.26 -15.06
CA THR A 363 2.93 -21.34 -16.21
C THR A 363 1.55 -21.29 -16.88
N GLU A 364 0.57 -22.05 -16.37
CA GLU A 364 -0.70 -22.28 -17.05
C GLU A 364 -1.87 -21.53 -16.42
N TRP A 365 -1.84 -21.20 -15.12
CA TRP A 365 -3.03 -20.66 -14.44
C TRP A 365 -2.85 -19.62 -13.35
N SER A 366 -1.66 -19.43 -12.80
CA SER A 366 -1.44 -18.46 -11.71
C SER A 366 -0.64 -17.25 -12.16
N HIS A 367 0.29 -17.39 -13.11
CA HIS A 367 1.26 -16.34 -13.42
C HIS A 367 2.40 -16.28 -12.41
N LEU A 368 2.06 -16.32 -11.13
CA LEU A 368 2.91 -15.98 -10.00
C LEU A 368 4.30 -16.60 -10.10
N ASN A 369 5.34 -15.78 -9.93
CA ASN A 369 6.72 -16.24 -9.99
C ASN A 369 7.56 -15.80 -8.77
N LYS A 370 6.93 -15.13 -7.80
CA LYS A 370 7.54 -14.69 -6.54
C LYS A 370 6.82 -15.28 -5.34
N ARG A 371 7.60 -15.81 -4.41
CA ARG A 371 7.16 -16.13 -3.04
C ARG A 371 6.94 -14.86 -2.24
N THR A 372 6.26 -14.98 -1.10
CA THR A 372 6.29 -13.95 -0.07
C THR A 372 7.67 -13.90 0.58
N GLN A 373 8.49 -12.91 0.19
CA GLN A 373 9.87 -12.77 0.67
C GLN A 373 10.33 -11.30 0.68
N PHE A 374 11.32 -11.01 1.53
CA PHE A 374 11.94 -9.68 1.67
C PHE A 374 10.97 -8.59 2.11
N SER A 375 9.99 -8.91 2.95
CA SER A 375 8.98 -7.95 3.39
C SER A 375 9.23 -7.40 4.78
N ILE A 376 8.84 -6.13 4.97
CA ILE A 376 8.95 -5.42 6.25
C ILE A 376 7.55 -5.13 6.77
N ILE A 377 7.29 -5.58 8.00
CA ILE A 377 6.08 -5.32 8.77
C ILE A 377 6.49 -4.50 9.98
N SER A 378 6.23 -3.19 9.97
CA SER A 378 6.76 -2.31 11.02
C SER A 378 5.87 -1.17 11.50
N ASN A 379 6.01 -0.79 12.76
CA ASN A 379 5.26 0.33 13.36
C ASN A 379 3.73 0.18 13.26
N ASN A 380 3.21 -1.05 13.15
CA ASN A 380 1.78 -1.29 13.14
C ASN A 380 1.26 -1.47 14.57
N LEU A 381 0.01 -1.10 14.79
CA LEU A 381 -0.74 -1.37 16.01
C LEU A 381 -1.81 -2.44 15.73
N PHE A 382 -1.70 -3.55 16.45
CA PHE A 382 -2.64 -4.65 16.40
C PHE A 382 -3.51 -4.66 17.66
N GLY A 383 -4.80 -4.95 17.48
CA GLY A 383 -5.78 -5.02 18.56
C GLY A 383 -6.42 -6.39 18.71
N SER A 384 -7.48 -6.43 19.51
CA SER A 384 -8.25 -7.65 19.81
C SER A 384 -8.61 -8.42 18.54
N SER A 385 -8.19 -9.68 18.45
CA SER A 385 -8.51 -10.60 17.35
C SER A 385 -8.10 -12.01 17.72
N GLY A 386 -9.05 -12.96 17.66
CA GLY A 386 -8.81 -14.39 17.86
C GLY A 386 -7.98 -14.77 19.11
N PRO A 387 -7.57 -16.04 19.21
CA PRO A 387 -6.60 -16.48 20.22
C PRO A 387 -5.15 -16.33 19.75
N TRP A 388 -4.94 -16.02 18.46
CA TRP A 388 -3.63 -15.75 17.85
C TRP A 388 -3.75 -14.59 16.82
N PRO A 389 -3.67 -13.33 17.27
CA PRO A 389 -4.02 -12.15 16.46
C PRO A 389 -3.14 -11.96 15.22
N ILE A 390 -1.88 -12.38 15.26
CA ILE A 390 -0.90 -12.14 14.19
C ILE A 390 -0.27 -13.46 13.76
N MET A 391 -0.41 -13.80 12.47
CA MET A 391 0.16 -15.02 11.90
C MET A 391 0.97 -14.74 10.63
N ILE A 392 2.26 -15.03 10.68
CA ILE A 392 3.21 -15.03 9.56
C ILE A 392 3.57 -16.48 9.27
N ALA A 393 2.74 -17.16 8.48
CA ALA A 393 2.84 -18.61 8.26
C ALA A 393 2.03 -19.03 7.03
N PRO A 394 2.30 -20.21 6.43
CA PRO A 394 1.42 -20.84 5.44
C PRO A 394 -0.05 -20.80 5.87
N GLN A 395 -0.95 -20.66 4.90
CA GLN A 395 -2.39 -20.52 5.09
C GLN A 395 -2.95 -21.65 5.95
N ASP A 396 -2.48 -22.87 5.69
CA ASP A 396 -2.89 -24.12 6.28
C ASP A 396 -1.75 -25.15 6.25
N ASP A 397 -1.96 -26.30 6.89
CA ASP A 397 -0.97 -27.39 6.97
C ASP A 397 -0.99 -28.31 5.74
N TRP A 398 -1.80 -27.99 4.72
CA TRP A 398 -1.97 -28.84 3.53
C TRP A 398 -1.20 -28.34 2.32
N THR A 399 -0.83 -27.05 2.30
CA THR A 399 -0.22 -26.39 1.15
C THR A 399 1.21 -25.92 1.45
N ASP A 400 2.13 -26.12 0.51
CA ASP A 400 3.50 -25.62 0.60
C ASP A 400 3.51 -24.14 0.19
N GLU A 401 3.47 -23.23 1.16
CA GLU A 401 3.46 -21.77 0.95
C GLU A 401 4.68 -21.13 1.64
N ARG A 402 5.87 -21.32 1.07
CA ARG A 402 7.13 -20.95 1.74
C ARG A 402 7.26 -19.44 1.90
N ILE A 403 7.55 -19.02 3.12
CA ILE A 403 7.79 -17.63 3.51
C ILE A 403 9.23 -17.50 3.98
N SER A 404 9.92 -16.42 3.58
CA SER A 404 11.27 -16.17 4.07
C SER A 404 11.66 -14.69 4.10
N ASN A 405 12.74 -14.34 4.81
CA ASN A 405 13.31 -12.99 4.76
C ASN A 405 12.28 -11.92 5.18
N ILE A 406 11.71 -12.09 6.37
CA ILE A 406 10.68 -11.19 6.89
C ILE A 406 11.26 -10.42 8.08
N ILE A 407 11.04 -9.11 8.10
CA ILE A 407 11.31 -8.27 9.28
C ILE A 407 9.98 -7.91 9.91
N PHE A 408 9.80 -8.29 11.17
CA PHE A 408 8.68 -7.88 12.01
C PHE A 408 9.22 -7.03 13.18
N GLU A 409 9.10 -5.71 13.07
CA GLU A 409 9.72 -4.80 14.03
C GLU A 409 8.87 -3.60 14.48
N LYS A 410 9.06 -3.15 15.71
CA LYS A 410 8.42 -1.92 16.24
C LYS A 410 6.90 -1.96 16.19
N ASN A 411 6.31 -3.14 16.08
CA ASN A 411 4.87 -3.32 16.15
C ASN A 411 4.42 -3.34 17.62
N GLN A 412 3.18 -2.95 17.83
CA GLN A 412 2.51 -2.93 19.12
C GLN A 412 1.29 -3.83 19.08
N TYR A 413 1.02 -4.55 20.16
CA TYR A 413 -0.22 -5.27 20.37
C TYR A 413 -0.83 -4.88 21.72
N PHE A 414 -2.13 -4.60 21.74
CA PHE A 414 -2.91 -4.39 22.96
C PHE A 414 -4.24 -5.15 22.84
N SER A 415 -4.52 -6.04 23.80
CA SER A 415 -5.70 -6.90 23.75
C SER A 415 -7.02 -6.14 23.89
N ASP A 416 -7.00 -4.95 24.49
CA ASP A 416 -8.14 -4.05 24.66
C ASP A 416 -8.29 -3.02 23.53
N PHE A 417 -7.33 -2.95 22.59
CA PHE A 417 -7.44 -2.06 21.44
C PHE A 417 -8.46 -2.59 20.41
N GLY A 418 -9.41 -1.73 20.04
CA GLY A 418 -10.45 -2.03 19.05
C GLY A 418 -11.59 -2.91 19.56
N SER A 419 -12.52 -3.24 18.66
CA SER A 419 -13.66 -4.09 18.96
C SER A 419 -13.21 -5.50 19.34
N GLN A 420 -13.89 -6.09 20.33
CA GLN A 420 -13.50 -7.38 20.87
C GLN A 420 -14.05 -8.53 20.04
N SER A 421 -13.18 -9.49 19.70
CA SER A 421 -13.57 -10.75 19.05
C SER A 421 -14.69 -11.45 19.83
N ALA A 422 -15.67 -12.04 19.13
CA ALA A 422 -16.74 -12.81 19.78
C ALA A 422 -16.23 -14.10 20.44
N LEU A 423 -15.05 -14.59 20.02
CA LEU A 423 -14.36 -15.62 20.75
C LEU A 423 -13.78 -15.04 22.04
N SER A 424 -14.31 -15.49 23.19
CA SER A 424 -13.92 -15.03 24.54
C SER A 424 -12.57 -15.57 25.04
N LEU A 425 -11.91 -16.44 24.26
CA LEU A 425 -10.58 -16.96 24.61
C LEU A 425 -9.56 -15.83 24.47
N GLN A 426 -8.87 -15.54 25.56
CA GLN A 426 -7.75 -14.60 25.55
C GLN A 426 -6.63 -15.14 24.65
N PRO A 427 -5.89 -14.26 23.95
CA PRO A 427 -4.74 -14.67 23.15
C PRO A 427 -3.73 -15.41 24.02
N SER A 428 -3.36 -16.62 23.59
CA SER A 428 -2.29 -17.39 24.25
C SER A 428 -0.94 -17.24 23.54
N VAL A 429 -0.98 -16.90 22.25
CA VAL A 429 0.20 -16.64 21.41
C VAL A 429 -0.11 -15.43 20.53
N ILE A 430 0.56 -14.29 20.76
CA ILE A 430 0.26 -13.04 20.05
C ILE A 430 0.75 -13.09 18.60
N LEU A 431 2.00 -13.56 18.42
CA LEU A 431 2.65 -13.68 17.12
C LEU A 431 3.07 -15.12 16.88
N THR A 432 2.60 -15.70 15.79
CA THR A 432 3.08 -16.98 15.27
C THR A 432 3.86 -16.75 13.98
N CYS A 433 5.08 -17.29 13.92
CA CYS A 433 5.95 -17.22 12.75
C CYS A 433 6.37 -18.63 12.30
N ILE A 434 6.09 -18.98 11.05
CA ILE A 434 6.53 -20.23 10.41
C ILE A 434 7.12 -19.88 9.04
N GLY A 435 8.44 -19.99 8.93
CA GLY A 435 9.19 -19.65 7.73
C GLY A 435 10.70 -19.68 7.99
N THR A 436 11.48 -19.17 7.04
CA THR A 436 12.95 -19.11 7.12
C THR A 436 13.43 -17.67 7.21
N ASP A 437 14.51 -17.39 7.94
CA ASP A 437 15.08 -16.04 8.05
C ASP A 437 14.04 -14.97 8.43
N ILE A 438 13.42 -15.14 9.60
CA ILE A 438 12.46 -14.17 10.15
C ILE A 438 13.11 -13.43 11.31
N THR A 439 13.23 -12.12 11.20
CA THR A 439 13.72 -11.25 12.27
C THR A 439 12.54 -10.62 13.02
N VAL A 440 12.46 -10.90 14.32
CA VAL A 440 11.49 -10.26 15.24
C VAL A 440 12.27 -9.41 16.23
N ARG A 441 12.04 -8.09 16.24
CA ARG A 441 12.77 -7.18 17.14
C ARG A 441 11.98 -5.94 17.53
N ASN A 442 12.25 -5.38 18.71
CA ASN A 442 11.71 -4.10 19.16
C ASN A 442 10.18 -4.00 19.16
N ASN A 443 9.46 -5.11 19.30
CA ASN A 443 8.00 -5.13 19.38
C ASN A 443 7.54 -5.05 20.84
N ILE A 444 6.36 -4.47 21.06
CA ILE A 444 5.64 -4.48 22.34
C ILE A 444 4.44 -5.41 22.14
N MET A 445 4.40 -6.54 22.83
CA MET A 445 3.35 -7.55 22.68
C MET A 445 2.77 -7.95 24.02
#